data_AF-A0A3N5M138-F1
#
_entry.id   AF-A0A3N5M138-F1
#
_cell.length_a   1.000
_cell.length_b   1.000
_cell.length_c   1.000
_cell.angle_alpha   90.00
_cell.angle_beta   90.00
_cell.angle_gamma   90.00
#
_symmetry.space_group_name_H-M   'P 1'
#
loop_
_entity.id
_entity.type
_entity.pdbx_description
1 polymer ?
#
loop_
_entity_poly.entity_id
_entity_poly.type
_entity_poly.pdbx_seq_one_letter_code
_entity_poly.pdbx_strand_id
1 'polypeptide(L)' 'MEGFTAQQATRLTGCTPHQLRYWDKVGLVEPSLQQTGGRPGRRRMYSFRDLVALRVVKSLL' A
#
# COMPACT_ATOMS: atom_id res chain seq x y z
N MET A 1 15.33 -2.88 7.26
CA MET A 1 14.62 -3.44 6.11
C MET A 1 13.94 -2.28 5.40
N GLU A 2 14.35 -1.96 4.17
CA GLU A 2 13.84 -0.78 3.46
C GLU A 2 12.37 -0.98 3.06
N GLY A 3 11.54 0.03 3.28
CA GLY A 3 10.12 0.03 2.93
C GLY A 3 9.86 0.71 1.60
N PHE A 4 8.79 0.31 0.91
CA PHE A 4 8.36 0.90 -0.34
C PHE A 4 7.36 2.04 -0.08
N THR A 5 7.60 3.20 -0.67
CA THR A 5 6.65 4.31 -0.66
C THR A 5 5.39 3.96 -1.45
N ALA A 6 4.30 4.70 -1.23
CA ALA A 6 3.09 4.56 -2.04
C ALA A 6 3.36 4.71 -3.56
N GLN A 7 4.30 5.59 -3.96
CA GLN A 7 4.69 5.76 -5.35
C GLN A 7 5.38 4.51 -5.91
N GLN A 8 6.32 3.93 -5.16
CA GLN A 8 6.98 2.68 -5.55
C GLN A 8 5.97 1.51 -5.58
N ALA A 9 5.09 1.41 -4.59
CA ALA A 9 4.04 0.39 -4.56
C ALA A 9 3.12 0.46 -5.79
N THR A 10 2.70 1.67 -6.17
CA THR A 10 1.92 1.93 -7.39
C THR A 10 2.67 1.43 -8.63
N ARG A 11 3.95 1.81 -8.78
CA ARG A 11 4.79 1.42 -9.93
C ARG A 11 5.04 -0.09 -10.02
N LEU A 12 5.28 -0.76 -8.88
CA LEU A 12 5.68 -2.17 -8.83
C LEU A 12 4.50 -3.14 -8.92
N THR A 13 3.33 -2.73 -8.44
CA THR A 13 2.13 -3.59 -8.41
C THR A 13 1.14 -3.25 -9.53
N GLY A 14 1.29 -2.07 -10.14
CA GLY A 14 0.33 -1.51 -11.07
C GLY A 14 -0.95 -0.99 -10.41
N CYS A 15 -1.09 -1.06 -9.09
CA CYS A 15 -2.23 -0.46 -8.39
C CYS A 15 -2.24 1.05 -8.58
N THR A 16 -3.41 1.67 -8.63
CA THR A 16 -3.52 3.13 -8.63
C THR A 16 -3.36 3.69 -7.21
N PRO A 17 -2.98 4.98 -7.05
CA PRO A 17 -2.93 5.61 -5.73
C PRO A 17 -4.29 5.61 -5.00
N HIS A 18 -5.40 5.58 -5.76
CA HIS A 18 -6.73 5.47 -5.20
C HIS A 18 -7.00 4.08 -4.63
N GLN A 19 -6.62 3.01 -5.34
CA GLN A 19 -6.72 1.63 -4.83
C GLN A 19 -5.94 1.46 -3.52
N LEU A 20 -4.70 1.98 -3.45
CA LEU A 20 -3.91 1.94 -2.22
C LEU A 20 -4.62 2.60 -1.04
N ARG A 21 -5.18 3.80 -1.24
CA ARG A 21 -5.91 4.52 -0.18
C ARG A 21 -7.22 3.85 0.20
N TYR A 22 -7.95 3.34 -0.79
CA TYR A 22 -9.23 2.71 -0.57
C TYR A 22 -9.07 1.40 0.19
N TRP A 23 -8.13 0.54 -0.23
CA TRP A 23 -7.85 -0.73 0.43
C TRP A 23 -7.27 -0.56 1.84
N ASP A 24 -6.46 0.47 2.07
CA ASP A 24 -6.03 0.89 3.41
C ASP A 24 -7.23 1.34 4.27
N LYS A 25 -8.15 2.13 3.68
CA LYS A 25 -9.35 2.63 4.39
C LYS A 25 -10.33 1.53 4.79
N VAL A 26 -10.53 0.52 3.94
CA VAL A 26 -11.47 -0.58 4.20
C VAL A 26 -10.82 -1.79 4.88
N GLY A 27 -9.52 -1.73 5.19
CA GLY A 27 -8.78 -2.81 5.86
C GLY A 27 -8.51 -4.03 4.98
N LEU A 28 -8.54 -3.90 3.65
CA LEU A 28 -8.27 -5.00 2.73
C LEU A 28 -6.76 -5.26 2.58
N VAL A 29 -5.98 -4.19 2.42
CA VAL A 29 -4.51 -4.24 2.42
C VAL A 29 -3.98 -2.99 3.10
N GLU A 30 -3.30 -3.17 4.22
CA GLU A 30 -2.74 -2.10 5.03
C GLU A 30 -1.20 -2.09 4.95
N PRO A 31 -0.55 -0.91 4.93
CA PRO A 31 0.91 -0.82 4.95
C PRO A 31 1.46 -1.30 6.29
N SER A 32 2.25 -2.38 6.28
CA SER A 32 2.70 -3.06 7.49
C SER A 32 3.88 -2.37 8.18
N LEU A 33 4.67 -1.56 7.47
CA LEU A 33 5.84 -0.89 8.02
C LEU A 33 5.51 0.48 8.60
N GLN A 34 4.68 1.25 7.92
CA GLN A 34 4.23 2.54 8.43
C GLN A 34 2.88 2.91 7.86
N GLN A 35 1.91 3.06 8.77
CA GLN A 35 0.62 3.65 8.46
C GLN A 35 0.64 5.16 8.68
N THR A 36 -0.21 5.86 7.93
CA THR A 36 -0.47 7.29 8.14
C THR A 36 -1.18 7.56 9.48
N GLY A 37 -2.05 6.63 9.92
CA GLY A 37 -2.92 6.83 11.09
C GLY A 37 -3.78 8.10 11.00
N GLY A 38 -4.09 8.55 9.77
CA GLY A 38 -4.79 9.82 9.51
C GLY A 38 -3.98 11.10 9.73
N ARG A 39 -2.70 11.01 10.13
CA ARG A 39 -1.89 12.20 10.48
C ARG A 39 -1.16 12.77 9.26
N PRO A 40 -1.20 14.10 9.04
CA PRO A 40 -0.34 14.76 8.05
C PRO A 40 1.14 14.50 8.35
N GLY A 41 1.96 14.37 7.30
CA GLY A 41 3.42 14.21 7.42
C GLY A 41 3.92 12.78 7.65
N ARG A 42 3.07 11.83 8.09
CA ARG A 42 3.43 10.40 8.05
C ARG A 42 3.21 9.85 6.64
N ARG A 43 4.17 9.07 6.13
CA ARG A 43 4.07 8.42 4.82
C ARG A 43 3.67 6.95 5.01
N ARG A 44 2.96 6.41 4.02
CA ARG A 44 2.71 4.97 3.94
C ARG A 44 3.98 4.27 3.48
N MET A 45 4.45 3.31 4.28
CA MET A 45 5.57 2.43 3.94
C MET A 45 5.08 0.99 3.89
N TYR A 46 5.27 0.37 2.73
CA TYR A 46 4.85 -0.99 2.44
C TYR A 46 6.04 -1.94 2.57
N SER A 47 5.82 -3.11 3.16
CA SER A 47 6.78 -4.21 3.08
C SER A 47 6.71 -4.89 1.70
N PHE A 48 7.69 -5.74 1.41
CA PHE A 48 7.61 -6.61 0.22
C PHE A 48 6.36 -7.50 0.25
N ARG A 49 5.96 -8.00 1.43
CA ARG A 49 4.75 -8.80 1.60
C ARG A 49 3.51 -8.01 1.20
N ASP A 50 3.44 -6.74 1.56
CA ASP A 50 2.31 -5.89 1.19
C ASP A 50 2.25 -5.71 -0.33
N LEU A 51 3.40 -5.57 -1.01
CA LEU A 51 3.42 -5.50 -2.48
C LEU A 51 2.87 -6.77 -3.14
N VAL A 52 3.19 -7.94 -2.59
CA VAL A 52 2.63 -9.22 -3.07
C VAL A 52 1.12 -9.23 -2.86
N ALA A 53 0.64 -8.86 -1.66
CA ALA A 53 -0.78 -8.79 -1.35
C ALA A 53 -1.53 -7.82 -2.30
N LEU A 54 -0.98 -6.62 -2.51
CA LEU A 54 -1.52 -5.63 -3.45
C LEU A 54 -1.66 -6.20 -4.87
N ARG A 55 -0.66 -6.93 -5.35
CA ARG A 55 -0.67 -7.51 -6.70
C ARG A 55 -1.68 -8.65 -6.82
N VAL A 56 -1.83 -9.47 -5.77
CA VAL A 56 -2.85 -10.52 -5.71
C VAL A 56 -4.24 -9.90 -5.71
N VAL A 57 -4.52 -8.96 -4.81
CA VAL A 57 -5.84 -8.30 -4.73
C VAL A 57 -6.21 -7.62 -6.04
N LYS A 58 -5.25 -6.93 -6.69
CA LYS A 58 -5.48 -6.32 -8.01
C LYS A 58 -5.83 -7.35 -9.10
N SER A 59 -5.30 -8.58 -9.03
CA SER A 59 -5.62 -9.61 -10.03
C SER A 59 -7.00 -10.25 -9.84
N LEU A 60 -7.62 -10.05 -8.67
CA LEU A 60 -8.89 -10.66 -8.29
C LEU A 60 -10.07 -9.68 -8.40
N LEU A 61 -9.81 -8.38 -8.58
CA LEU A 61 -10.78 -7.28 -8.62
C LEU A 61 -10.56 -6.40 -9.85
#